data_AF-A0AAD7N203-F1
#
_entry.id   AF-A0AAD7N203-F1
#
_cell.length_a   1.000
_cell.length_b   1.000
_cell.length_c   1.000
_cell.angle_alpha   90.00
_cell.angle_beta   90.00
_cell.angle_gamma   90.00
#
_symmetry.space_group_name_H-M   'P 1'
#
loop_
_entity.id
_entity.type
_entity.pdbx_description
1 polymer ?
#
loop_
_entity_poly.entity_id
_entity_poly.type
_entity_poly.pdbx_seq_one_letter_code
_entity_poly.pdbx_strand_id
1 'polypeptide(L)'
;IAITVSYDIVCQWRINLWKRLSKYKHSLQEHLGQRYYVFLIPKFHLPTHIEFCNITYSFYLTPLVGCMDSEAPERSWANANPLAASTQEMGLGARQDVLDNHFNDWNHKKIVALGWLVESEASLPSKTVAEWRKSMEAWEADVSKPNRFNIAEKHASLEAIRL
;
A
#
# COMPACT_ATOMS: atom_id res chain seq x y z
N ILE A 1 4.02 -22.25 0.26
CA ILE A 1 4.16 -20.79 -0.01
C ILE A 1 2.76 -20.20 0.01
N ALA A 2 2.56 -19.13 0.78
CA ALA A 2 1.30 -18.40 0.84
C ALA A 2 1.18 -17.44 -0.35
N ILE A 3 -0.03 -17.25 -0.88
CA ILE A 3 -0.34 -16.22 -1.87
C ILE A 3 -0.94 -15.03 -1.14
N THR A 4 -0.22 -13.91 -1.11
CA THR A 4 -0.74 -12.66 -0.56
C THR A 4 -1.51 -11.90 -1.64
N VAL A 5 -2.75 -11.53 -1.31
CA VAL A 5 -3.65 -10.77 -2.17
C VAL A 5 -4.01 -9.48 -1.46
N SER A 6 -3.63 -8.35 -2.05
CA SER A 6 -4.04 -7.02 -1.58
C SER A 6 -5.16 -6.48 -2.45
N TYR A 7 -6.22 -5.96 -1.85
CA TYR A 7 -7.29 -5.25 -2.54
C TYR A 7 -8.08 -4.38 -1.57
N ASP A 8 -8.48 -3.18 -2.00
CA ASP A 8 -9.12 -2.18 -1.15
C ASP A 8 -10.32 -2.77 -0.40
N ILE A 9 -11.19 -3.45 -1.14
CA ILE A 9 -12.41 -4.05 -0.60
C ILE A 9 -12.27 -5.56 -0.40
N VAL A 10 -11.06 -6.08 -0.14
CA VAL A 10 -10.85 -7.53 0.03
C VAL A 10 -11.74 -8.12 1.12
N CYS A 11 -12.08 -7.34 2.15
CA CYS A 11 -12.94 -7.76 3.24
C CYS A 11 -14.36 -8.10 2.77
N GLN A 12 -14.83 -7.48 1.69
CA GLN A 12 -16.13 -7.74 1.05
C GLN A 12 -15.97 -8.73 -0.10
N TRP A 13 -14.98 -8.50 -0.96
CA TRP A 13 -14.76 -9.25 -2.19
C TRP A 13 -14.45 -10.74 -1.94
N ARG A 14 -13.61 -11.05 -0.93
CA ARG A 14 -13.16 -12.43 -0.72
C ARG A 14 -14.28 -13.37 -0.28
N ILE A 15 -15.34 -12.84 0.32
CA ILE A 15 -16.48 -13.61 0.87
C ILE A 15 -17.05 -14.54 -0.21
N ASN A 16 -17.14 -14.05 -1.44
CA ASN A 16 -17.68 -14.80 -2.57
C ASN A 16 -16.60 -15.34 -3.52
N LEU A 17 -15.31 -15.32 -3.14
CA LEU A 17 -14.22 -15.77 -4.01
C LEU A 17 -14.38 -17.24 -4.39
N TRP A 18 -14.56 -18.12 -3.42
CA TRP A 18 -14.64 -19.57 -3.64
C TRP A 18 -15.89 -19.97 -4.43
N LYS A 19 -17.02 -19.32 -4.13
CA LYS A 19 -18.27 -19.48 -4.88
C LYS A 19 -18.13 -19.03 -6.35
N ARG A 20 -17.30 -18.04 -6.62
CA ARG A 20 -16.98 -17.62 -7.99
C ARG A 20 -16.02 -18.60 -8.64
N LEU A 21 -14.99 -19.07 -7.91
CA LEU A 21 -14.01 -20.02 -8.41
C LEU A 21 -14.66 -21.33 -8.89
N SER A 22 -15.69 -21.82 -8.18
CA SER A 22 -16.39 -23.06 -8.54
C SER A 22 -17.14 -23.01 -9.89
N LYS A 23 -17.32 -21.82 -10.47
CA LYS A 23 -17.93 -21.65 -11.81
C LYS A 23 -16.94 -21.87 -12.96
N TYR A 24 -15.64 -21.87 -12.66
CA TYR A 24 -14.59 -22.01 -13.68
C TYR A 24 -14.25 -23.49 -13.94
N LYS A 25 -13.48 -23.77 -14.99
CA LYS A 25 -13.06 -25.14 -15.34
C LYS A 25 -12.31 -25.81 -14.18
N HIS A 26 -12.44 -27.13 -14.05
CA HIS A 26 -11.83 -27.93 -12.97
C HIS A 26 -10.33 -27.64 -12.79
N SER A 27 -9.59 -27.51 -13.89
CA SER A 27 -8.16 -27.18 -13.84
C SER A 27 -7.86 -25.89 -13.07
N LEU A 28 -8.66 -24.83 -13.25
CA LEU A 28 -8.48 -23.58 -12.49
C LEU A 28 -8.82 -23.74 -11.01
N GLN A 29 -9.84 -24.55 -10.71
CA GLN A 29 -10.24 -24.83 -9.33
C GLN A 29 -9.15 -25.58 -8.57
N GLU A 30 -8.52 -26.57 -9.19
CA GLU A 30 -7.47 -27.38 -8.59
C GLU A 30 -6.21 -26.55 -8.31
N HIS A 31 -5.77 -25.74 -9.27
CA HIS A 31 -4.55 -24.93 -9.13
C HIS A 31 -4.69 -23.80 -8.09
N LEU A 32 -5.88 -23.21 -7.97
CA LEU A 32 -6.13 -22.09 -7.07
C LEU A 32 -6.69 -22.54 -5.72
N GLY A 33 -7.56 -23.54 -5.68
CA GLY A 33 -8.23 -23.98 -4.44
C GLY A 33 -7.31 -24.66 -3.42
N GLN A 34 -6.17 -25.21 -3.86
CA GLN A 34 -5.20 -25.87 -2.98
C GLN A 34 -4.13 -24.92 -2.40
N ARG A 35 -4.24 -23.61 -2.65
CA ARG A 35 -3.26 -22.63 -2.17
C ARG A 35 -3.74 -21.99 -0.87
N TYR A 36 -2.78 -21.63 -0.02
CA TYR A 36 -3.05 -20.82 1.17
C TYR A 36 -3.01 -19.34 0.79
N TYR A 37 -4.08 -18.60 1.09
CA TYR A 37 -4.19 -17.18 0.76
C TYR A 37 -4.17 -16.31 2.01
N VAL A 38 -3.44 -15.21 1.91
CA VAL A 38 -3.43 -14.13 2.89
C VAL A 38 -4.05 -12.92 2.22
N PHE A 39 -5.12 -12.38 2.81
CA PHE A 39 -5.83 -11.22 2.26
C PHE A 39 -5.47 -10.00 3.08
N LEU A 40 -5.10 -8.91 2.42
CA LEU A 40 -4.72 -7.65 3.06
C LEU A 40 -5.40 -6.47 2.36
N ILE A 41 -5.55 -5.37 3.09
CA ILE A 41 -6.06 -4.11 2.55
C ILE A 41 -4.88 -3.13 2.48
N PRO A 42 -4.70 -2.41 1.36
CA PRO A 42 -3.68 -1.38 1.26
C PRO A 42 -3.74 -0.37 2.40
N LYS A 43 -2.57 0.07 2.88
CA LYS A 43 -2.46 0.83 4.15
C LYS A 43 -3.20 2.17 4.13
N PHE A 44 -3.31 2.82 2.99
CA PHE A 44 -4.04 4.08 2.83
C PHE A 44 -5.55 3.86 2.97
N HIS A 45 -6.06 2.75 2.43
CA HIS A 45 -7.47 2.42 2.48
C HIS A 45 -7.90 1.85 3.84
N LEU A 46 -7.03 1.06 4.49
CA LEU A 46 -7.34 0.32 5.73
C LEU A 46 -8.07 1.14 6.82
N PRO A 47 -7.66 2.39 7.15
CA PRO A 47 -8.33 3.20 8.18
C PRO A 47 -9.81 3.52 7.88
N THR A 48 -10.22 3.47 6.61
CA THR A 48 -11.62 3.74 6.21
C THR A 48 -12.54 2.54 6.42
N HIS A 49 -12.00 1.39 6.79
CA HIS A 49 -12.76 0.18 7.08
C HIS A 49 -13.16 0.09 8.55
N ILE A 50 -14.12 -0.79 8.85
CA ILE A 50 -14.52 -1.12 10.23
C ILE A 50 -13.32 -1.62 11.07
N GLU A 51 -13.39 -1.44 12.38
CA GLU A 51 -12.32 -1.79 13.32
C GLU A 51 -11.79 -3.21 13.16
N PHE A 52 -12.67 -4.19 12.94
CA PHE A 52 -12.29 -5.58 12.65
C PHE A 52 -11.29 -5.72 11.49
N CYS A 53 -11.44 -4.89 10.45
CA CYS A 53 -10.57 -4.93 9.28
C CYS A 53 -9.17 -4.41 9.60
N ASN A 54 -9.06 -3.38 10.44
CA ASN A 54 -7.80 -2.73 10.82
C ASN A 54 -6.80 -3.67 11.48
N ILE A 55 -7.28 -4.75 12.11
CA ILE A 55 -6.43 -5.79 12.68
C ILE A 55 -6.26 -6.93 11.68
N THR A 56 -7.36 -7.43 11.11
CA THR A 56 -7.39 -8.67 10.33
C THR A 56 -6.65 -8.58 8.99
N TYR A 57 -6.69 -7.43 8.32
CA TYR A 57 -6.13 -7.25 6.98
C TYR A 57 -4.92 -6.30 6.96
N SER A 58 -4.30 -6.09 8.12
CA SER A 58 -3.18 -5.18 8.26
C SER A 58 -1.88 -5.80 7.75
N PHE A 59 -1.22 -5.10 6.81
CA PHE A 59 0.15 -5.42 6.42
C PHE A 59 1.12 -5.35 7.60
N TYR A 60 0.88 -4.44 8.55
CA TYR A 60 1.77 -4.24 9.70
C TYR A 60 1.76 -5.44 10.65
N LEU A 61 0.60 -6.07 10.82
CA LEU A 61 0.42 -7.22 11.72
C LEU A 61 0.60 -8.58 11.03
N THR A 62 0.91 -8.58 9.72
CA THR A 62 1.03 -9.80 8.94
C THR A 62 2.50 -10.19 8.78
N PRO A 63 2.90 -11.40 9.21
CA PRO A 63 4.28 -11.85 9.03
C PRO A 63 4.57 -12.17 7.57
N LEU A 64 5.85 -12.07 7.18
CA LEU A 64 6.37 -12.53 5.88
C LEU A 64 5.84 -11.77 4.64
N VAL A 65 5.26 -10.57 4.81
CA VAL A 65 4.86 -9.70 3.69
C VAL A 65 5.78 -8.48 3.50
N GLY A 66 6.85 -8.40 4.30
CA GLY A 66 7.81 -7.28 4.27
C GLY A 66 7.19 -5.95 4.70
N CYS A 67 7.96 -4.86 4.57
CA CYS A 67 7.46 -3.51 4.82
C CYS A 67 6.74 -2.96 3.57
N MET A 68 5.67 -3.65 3.16
CA MET A 68 4.84 -3.26 2.00
C MET A 68 3.64 -2.43 2.46
N ASP A 69 3.20 -1.47 1.63
CA ASP A 69 1.92 -0.76 1.79
C ASP A 69 0.87 -1.14 0.76
N SER A 70 1.30 -1.75 -0.35
CA SER A 70 0.53 -2.12 -1.54
C SER A 70 -0.21 -0.96 -2.23
N GLU A 71 0.19 0.28 -1.96
CA GLU A 71 -0.38 1.50 -2.55
C GLU A 71 0.28 1.90 -3.87
N ALA A 72 1.47 1.34 -4.14
CA ALA A 72 2.28 1.73 -5.29
C ALA A 72 1.55 1.67 -6.65
N PRO A 73 0.67 0.68 -6.93
CA PRO A 73 -0.12 0.66 -8.15
C PRO A 73 -1.07 1.86 -8.32
N GLU A 74 -1.55 2.45 -7.22
CA GLU A 74 -2.53 3.55 -7.25
C GLU A 74 -1.87 4.92 -7.22
N ARG A 75 -0.73 5.06 -6.53
CA ARG A 75 0.03 6.32 -6.48
C ARG A 75 0.42 6.85 -7.85
N SER A 76 0.57 5.97 -8.85
CA SER A 76 0.90 6.38 -10.22
C SER A 76 -0.31 6.73 -11.08
N TRP A 77 -1.55 6.53 -10.61
CA TRP A 77 -2.76 6.80 -11.41
C TRP A 77 -2.83 8.25 -11.88
N ALA A 78 -2.50 9.22 -11.02
CA ALA A 78 -2.49 10.63 -11.44
C ALA A 78 -1.58 10.87 -12.67
N ASN A 79 -0.47 10.14 -12.78
CA ASN A 79 0.48 10.25 -13.88
C ASN A 79 0.11 9.37 -15.08
N ALA A 80 -0.55 8.23 -14.85
CA ALA A 80 -0.94 7.29 -15.90
C ALA A 80 -2.29 7.64 -16.55
N ASN A 81 -3.19 8.33 -15.84
CA ASN A 81 -4.53 8.66 -16.32
C ASN A 81 -4.53 9.42 -17.67
N PRO A 82 -3.66 10.41 -17.90
CA PRO A 82 -3.58 11.08 -19.21
C PRO A 82 -3.24 10.14 -20.38
N LEU A 83 -2.58 9.00 -20.12
CA LEU A 83 -2.25 8.01 -21.15
C LEU A 83 -3.49 7.35 -21.73
N ALA A 84 -4.59 7.29 -20.95
CA ALA A 84 -5.84 6.74 -21.44
C ALA A 84 -6.31 7.52 -22.68
N ALA A 85 -6.30 8.85 -22.63
CA ALA A 85 -6.69 9.72 -23.73
C ALA A 85 -5.67 9.76 -24.86
N SER A 86 -4.37 9.82 -24.54
CA SER A 86 -3.32 9.93 -25.57
C SER A 86 -3.17 8.65 -26.41
N THR A 87 -3.57 7.49 -25.89
CA THR A 87 -3.42 6.20 -26.56
C THR A 87 -4.70 5.66 -27.21
N GLN A 88 -5.82 6.40 -27.18
CA GLN A 88 -7.12 5.90 -27.66
C GLN A 88 -7.12 5.51 -29.13
N GLU A 89 -6.50 6.34 -29.98
CA GLU A 89 -6.46 6.15 -31.43
C GLU A 89 -5.26 5.31 -31.90
N MET A 90 -4.41 4.86 -30.98
CA MET A 90 -3.24 4.05 -31.31
C MET A 90 -3.64 2.60 -31.61
N GLY A 91 -3.01 2.00 -32.62
CA GLY A 91 -3.12 0.56 -32.86
C GLY A 91 -2.61 -0.26 -31.66
N LEU A 92 -3.09 -1.50 -31.51
CA LEU A 92 -2.85 -2.33 -30.32
C LEU A 92 -1.36 -2.45 -29.92
N GLY A 93 -0.47 -2.70 -30.90
CA GLY A 93 0.97 -2.79 -30.65
C GLY A 93 1.57 -1.46 -30.22
N ALA A 94 1.31 -0.39 -30.98
CA ALA A 94 1.80 0.95 -30.67
C ALA A 94 1.31 1.45 -29.29
N ARG A 95 0.05 1.15 -28.95
CA ARG A 95 -0.51 1.46 -27.63
C ARG A 95 0.23 0.74 -26.52
N GLN A 96 0.52 -0.55 -26.69
CA GLN A 96 1.27 -1.33 -25.71
C GLN A 96 2.68 -0.78 -25.54
N ASP A 97 3.41 -0.53 -26.62
CA ASP A 97 4.77 0.02 -26.57
C ASP A 97 4.82 1.37 -25.86
N VAL A 98 3.83 2.25 -26.12
CA VAL A 98 3.73 3.56 -25.44
C VAL A 98 3.48 3.39 -23.94
N LEU A 99 2.54 2.52 -23.54
CA LEU A 99 2.27 2.26 -22.13
C LEU A 99 3.49 1.68 -21.42
N ASP A 100 4.15 0.69 -22.03
CA ASP A 100 5.36 0.05 -21.48
C ASP A 100 6.50 1.07 -21.31
N ASN A 101 6.69 1.96 -22.28
CA ASN A 101 7.68 3.05 -22.17
C ASN A 101 7.38 3.99 -20.99
N HIS A 102 6.12 4.40 -20.81
CA HIS A 102 5.74 5.26 -19.69
C HIS A 102 5.91 4.57 -18.33
N PHE A 103 5.54 3.30 -18.22
CA PHE A 103 5.72 2.54 -16.98
C PHE A 103 7.20 2.26 -16.69
N ASN A 104 8.01 2.04 -17.72
CA ASN A 104 9.46 1.88 -17.57
C ASN A 104 10.12 3.19 -17.10
N ASP A 105 9.77 4.33 -17.69
CA ASP A 105 10.24 5.66 -17.22
C ASP A 105 9.83 5.90 -15.76
N TRP A 106 8.60 5.56 -15.38
CA TRP A 106 8.14 5.67 -13.99
C TRP A 106 8.95 4.78 -13.03
N ASN A 107 9.28 3.56 -13.44
CA ASN A 107 10.13 2.66 -12.65
C ASN A 107 11.57 3.18 -12.56
N HIS A 108 12.13 3.70 -13.64
CA HIS A 108 13.46 4.31 -13.65
C HIS A 108 13.52 5.51 -12.69
N LYS A 109 12.53 6.41 -12.73
CA LYS A 109 12.42 7.53 -11.80
C LYS A 109 12.39 7.10 -10.35
N LYS A 110 11.66 6.02 -10.01
CA LYS A 110 11.67 5.45 -8.66
C LYS A 110 13.05 4.93 -8.24
N ILE A 111 13.73 4.20 -9.12
CA ILE A 111 15.05 3.64 -8.84
C ILE A 111 16.05 4.77 -8.57
N VAL A 112 16.06 5.79 -9.42
CA VAL A 112 16.92 6.97 -9.24
C VAL A 112 16.57 7.68 -7.94
N ALA A 113 15.29 7.96 -7.69
CA ALA A 113 14.84 8.62 -6.46
C ALA A 113 15.11 7.83 -5.18
N LEU A 114 15.18 6.50 -5.24
CA LEU A 114 15.51 5.66 -4.09
C LEU A 114 16.94 5.94 -3.59
N GLY A 115 17.89 6.17 -4.50
CA GLY A 115 19.25 6.58 -4.13
C GLY A 115 19.26 7.88 -3.32
N TRP A 116 18.50 8.88 -3.78
CA TRP A 116 18.32 10.15 -3.07
C TRP A 116 17.66 9.98 -1.71
N LEU A 117 16.64 9.11 -1.61
CA LEU A 117 15.96 8.85 -0.34
C LEU A 117 16.93 8.25 0.68
N VAL A 118 17.74 7.26 0.30
CA VAL A 118 18.73 6.63 1.18
C VAL A 118 19.78 7.64 1.63
N GLU A 119 20.26 8.51 0.73
CA GLU A 119 21.19 9.58 1.08
C GLU A 119 20.54 10.59 2.05
N SER A 120 19.28 10.95 1.82
CA SER A 120 18.54 11.85 2.71
C SER A 120 18.31 11.22 4.10
N GLU A 121 18.03 9.93 4.18
CA GLU A 121 17.88 9.21 5.44
C GLU A 121 19.22 9.13 6.19
N ALA A 122 20.32 8.88 5.47
CA ALA A 122 21.67 8.92 6.03
C ALA A 122 22.08 10.32 6.52
N SER A 123 21.48 11.38 5.97
CA SER A 123 21.70 12.75 6.40
C SER A 123 20.93 13.14 7.67
N LEU A 124 19.96 12.32 8.11
CA LEU A 124 19.22 12.59 9.34
C LEU A 124 20.16 12.52 10.55
N PRO A 125 20.06 13.45 11.51
CA PRO A 125 20.89 13.41 12.71
C PRO A 125 20.70 12.08 13.44
N SER A 126 21.81 11.34 13.65
CA SER A 126 21.80 10.01 14.27
C SER A 126 21.08 9.99 15.62
N LYS A 127 21.20 11.07 16.39
CA LYS A 127 20.49 11.28 17.65
C LYS A 127 18.97 11.27 17.46
N THR A 128 18.46 11.98 16.46
CA THR A 128 17.02 12.05 16.16
C THR A 128 16.48 10.70 15.74
N VAL A 129 17.21 9.97 14.89
CA VAL A 129 16.83 8.61 14.48
C VAL A 129 16.82 7.65 15.66
N ALA A 130 17.82 7.72 16.56
CA ALA A 130 17.89 6.88 17.75
C ALA A 130 16.77 7.18 18.75
N GLU A 131 16.46 8.45 19.00
CA GLU A 131 15.35 8.89 19.86
C GLU A 131 14.00 8.43 19.30
N TRP A 132 13.81 8.56 17.98
CA TRP A 132 12.58 8.11 17.32
C TRP A 132 12.44 6.59 17.41
N ARG A 133 13.48 5.82 17.08
CA ARG A 133 13.49 4.35 17.19
C ARG A 133 13.15 3.90 18.61
N LYS A 134 13.83 4.45 19.62
CA LYS A 134 13.57 4.12 21.03
C LYS A 134 12.11 4.42 21.43
N SER A 135 11.55 5.51 20.90
CA SER A 135 10.15 5.85 21.15
C SER A 135 9.19 4.87 20.51
N MET A 136 9.49 4.39 19.30
CA MET A 136 8.68 3.38 18.62
C MET A 136 8.74 2.04 19.32
N GLU A 137 9.94 1.55 19.65
CA GLU A 137 10.14 0.29 20.38
C GLU A 137 9.43 0.31 21.75
N ALA A 138 9.46 1.44 22.46
CA ALA A 138 8.76 1.58 23.73
C ALA A 138 7.23 1.53 23.58
N TRP A 139 6.69 2.07 22.48
CA TRP A 139 5.26 2.00 22.17
C TRP A 139 4.84 0.62 21.66
N GLU A 140 5.67 -0.04 20.85
CA GLU A 140 5.43 -1.41 20.39
C GLU A 140 5.44 -2.41 21.55
N ALA A 141 6.29 -2.20 22.56
CA ALA A 141 6.32 -2.99 23.79
C ALA A 141 5.14 -2.68 24.74
N ASP A 142 4.66 -1.44 24.74
CA ASP A 142 3.57 -0.97 25.59
C ASP A 142 2.74 0.10 24.88
N VAL A 143 1.59 -0.31 24.34
CA VAL A 143 0.69 0.54 23.55
C VAL A 143 0.07 1.70 24.36
N SER A 144 0.22 1.72 25.69
CA SER A 144 -0.19 2.86 26.53
C SER A 144 0.79 4.05 26.46
N LYS A 145 2.01 3.83 25.94
CA LYS A 145 2.99 4.90 25.74
C LYS A 145 2.59 5.85 24.60
N PRO A 146 3.14 7.07 24.54
CA PRO A 146 2.84 8.00 23.46
C PRO A 146 3.22 7.44 22.08
N ASN A 147 2.22 7.28 21.20
CA ASN A 147 2.43 6.94 19.79
C ASN A 147 2.86 8.20 19.03
N ARG A 148 4.08 8.22 18.48
CA ARG A 148 4.58 9.36 17.70
C ARG A 148 3.86 9.60 16.37
N PHE A 149 3.10 8.61 15.86
CA PHE A 149 2.24 8.80 14.69
C PHE A 149 0.95 9.53 15.01
N ASN A 150 0.51 9.51 16.28
CA ASN A 150 -0.59 10.33 16.74
C ASN A 150 -0.05 11.75 16.95
N ILE A 151 -0.13 12.56 15.91
CA ILE A 151 0.05 14.01 16.06
C ILE A 151 -1.06 14.45 17.00
N ALA A 152 -0.71 14.91 18.20
CA ALA A 152 -1.69 15.53 19.09
C ALA A 152 -2.34 16.65 18.28
N GLU A 153 -3.63 16.50 17.97
CA GLU A 153 -4.40 17.58 17.36
C GLU A 153 -4.26 18.77 18.30
N LYS A 154 -3.45 19.76 17.89
CA LYS A 154 -3.57 21.07 18.49
C LYS A 154 -4.92 21.55 18.01
N HIS A 155 -5.94 21.38 18.86
CA HIS A 155 -7.18 22.13 18.72
C HIS A 155 -6.79 23.61 18.73
N ALA A 156 -6.59 24.17 17.53
CA ALA A 156 -6.56 25.61 17.37
C ALA A 156 -7.98 26.06 17.70
N SER A 157 -8.14 26.82 18.78
CA SER A 157 -9.41 27.49 19.04
C SER A 157 -9.72 28.40 17.85
N LEU A 158 -11.00 28.62 17.56
CA LEU A 158 -11.41 29.59 16.53
C LEU A 158 -10.82 31.00 16.78
N GLU A 159 -10.43 31.31 18.03
CA GLU A 159 -9.71 32.53 18.37
C GLU A 159 -8.27 32.57 17.86
N ALA A 160 -7.59 31.41 17.71
CA ALA A 160 -6.23 31.32 17.18
C ALA A 160 -6.16 31.42 15.64
N ILE A 161 -7.30 31.36 14.95
CA ILE A 161 -7.42 31.43 13.47
C ILE A 161 -7.99 32.80 13.03
N ARG A 162 -7.97 33.83 13.89
CA ARG A 162 -8.31 35.19 13.46
C ARG A 162 -7.13 35.82 12.71
N LEU A 163 -7.30 36.02 11.40
CA LEU A 163 -6.57 37.00 10.59
C LEU A 163 -6.92 38.42 11.04
#